data_AF-A0A9X3FH08-F1
#
_entry.id   AF-A0A9X3FH08-F1
#
_cell.length_a   1.000
_cell.length_b   1.000
_cell.length_c   1.000
_cell.angle_alpha   90.00
_cell.angle_beta   90.00
_cell.angle_gamma   90.00
#
_symmetry.space_group_name_H-M   'P 1'
#
loop_
_entity.id
_entity.type
_entity.pdbx_description
1 polymer ?
#
loop_
_entity_poly.entity_id
_entity_poly.type
_entity_poly.pdbx_seq_one_letter_code
_entity_poly.pdbx_strand_id
1 'polypeptide(L)'
;MEGLFVPIGFFLAIFAILYVYWTTRTKERLALVEKGMDAGIFKADPVRRRLDLVKWGIFLIALGVGVVVGYALSNAINEVVAFFTAILVCGGVGLIAAYFVIKHLAKNEE
;
A
#
# COMPACT_ATOMS: atom_id res chain seq x y z
N MET A 1 -23.27 30.24 -12.60
CA MET A 1 -23.83 28.93 -12.19
C MET A 1 -23.14 27.74 -12.92
N GLU A 2 -22.01 27.92 -13.60
CA GLU A 2 -21.39 26.88 -14.44
C GLU A 2 -20.13 26.23 -13.82
N GLY A 3 -19.46 26.89 -12.87
CA GLY A 3 -18.26 26.36 -12.20
C GLY A 3 -18.51 25.28 -11.12
N LEU A 4 -19.78 25.00 -10.80
CA LEU A 4 -20.16 24.03 -9.75
C LEU A 4 -20.44 22.63 -10.30
N PHE A 5 -20.73 22.51 -11.60
CA PHE A 5 -21.02 21.21 -12.24
C PHE A 5 -19.79 20.33 -12.39
N VAL A 6 -18.62 20.93 -12.65
CA VAL A 6 -17.34 20.23 -12.83
C VAL A 6 -16.93 19.44 -11.57
N PRO A 7 -16.89 20.04 -10.36
CA PRO A 7 -16.55 19.28 -9.16
C PRO A 7 -17.60 18.21 -8.81
N ILE A 8 -18.90 18.49 -8.99
CA ILE A 8 -19.96 17.53 -8.69
C ILE A 8 -19.85 16.28 -9.59
N GLY A 9 -19.62 16.48 -10.90
CA GLY A 9 -19.41 15.36 -11.84
C GLY A 9 -18.18 14.52 -11.49
N PHE A 10 -17.09 15.17 -11.07
CA PHE A 10 -15.87 14.48 -10.64
C PHE A 10 -16.09 13.61 -9.39
N PHE A 11 -16.76 14.14 -8.36
CA PHE A 11 -17.08 13.36 -7.16
C PHE A 11 -18.05 12.21 -7.43
N LEU A 12 -19.04 12.42 -8.30
CA LEU A 12 -19.97 11.35 -8.71
C LEU A 12 -19.27 10.24 -9.50
N ALA A 13 -18.33 10.58 -10.38
CA ALA A 13 -17.55 9.60 -11.14
C ALA A 13 -16.70 8.72 -10.22
N ILE A 14 -15.98 9.34 -9.26
CA ILE A 14 -15.20 8.59 -8.26
C ILE A 14 -16.11 7.69 -7.42
N PHE A 15 -17.24 8.22 -6.96
CA PHE A 15 -18.22 7.45 -6.19
C PHE A 15 -18.77 6.26 -6.99
N ALA A 16 -19.12 6.47 -8.27
CA ALA A 16 -19.60 5.41 -9.14
C ALA A 16 -18.56 4.29 -9.34
N ILE A 17 -17.28 4.66 -9.53
CA ILE A 17 -16.19 3.69 -9.67
C ILE A 17 -16.03 2.88 -8.37
N LEU A 18 -16.01 3.53 -7.21
CA LEU A 18 -15.91 2.85 -5.91
C LEU A 18 -17.11 1.95 -5.64
N TYR A 19 -18.32 2.40 -5.97
CA TYR A 19 -19.55 1.63 -5.82
C TYR A 19 -19.53 0.37 -6.70
N VAL A 20 -19.14 0.49 -7.97
CA VAL A 20 -18.99 -0.65 -8.89
C VAL A 20 -17.87 -1.60 -8.42
N TYR A 21 -16.76 -1.06 -7.91
CA TYR A 21 -15.67 -1.89 -7.39
C TYR A 21 -16.12 -2.72 -6.18
N TRP A 22 -16.78 -2.11 -5.21
CA TRP A 22 -17.29 -2.81 -4.03
C TRP A 22 -18.43 -3.77 -4.34
N THR A 23 -19.36 -3.39 -5.23
CA THR A 23 -20.47 -4.28 -5.60
C THR A 23 -19.98 -5.51 -6.37
N THR A 24 -19.00 -5.35 -7.26
CA THR A 24 -18.40 -6.47 -8.02
C THR A 24 -17.74 -7.48 -7.08
N ARG A 25 -16.94 -7.01 -6.12
CA ARG A 25 -16.29 -7.88 -5.12
C ARG A 25 -17.28 -8.64 -4.23
N THR A 26 -18.43 -8.04 -3.94
CA THR A 26 -19.46 -8.67 -3.10
C THR A 26 -20.22 -9.75 -3.87
N LYS A 27 -20.49 -9.51 -5.16
CA LYS A 27 -21.16 -10.48 -6.05
C LYS A 27 -20.27 -11.68 -6.39
N GLU A 28 -18.97 -11.46 -6.60
CA GLU A 28 -18.00 -12.56 -6.78
C GLU A 28 -17.98 -13.51 -5.58
N ARG A 29 -18.04 -12.96 -4.35
CA ARG A 29 -18.04 -13.73 -3.11
C ARG A 29 -19.32 -14.56 -2.92
N LEU A 30 -20.47 -13.99 -3.25
CA LEU A 30 -21.76 -14.69 -3.18
C LEU A 30 -21.85 -15.82 -4.22
N ALA A 31 -21.39 -15.58 -5.45
CA ALA A 31 -21.39 -16.58 -6.51
C ALA A 31 -20.47 -17.78 -6.21
N LEU A 32 -19.40 -17.58 -5.42
CA LEU A 32 -18.50 -18.65 -4.99
C LEU A 32 -19.09 -19.49 -3.84
N VAL A 33 -19.87 -18.87 -2.95
CA VAL A 33 -20.64 -19.57 -1.90
C VAL A 33 -21.76 -20.44 -2.50
N GLU A 34 -22.48 -19.91 -3.49
CA GLU A 34 -23.56 -20.65 -4.18
C GLU A 34 -23.06 -21.83 -5.02
N LYS A 35 -21.81 -21.81 -5.48
CA LYS A 35 -21.19 -22.89 -6.26
C LYS A 35 -20.54 -23.99 -5.41
N GLY A 36 -20.66 -23.94 -4.07
CA GLY A 36 -20.13 -24.98 -3.17
C GLY A 36 -18.60 -25.14 -3.22
N MET A 37 -17.88 -24.14 -3.75
CA MET A 37 -16.42 -24.14 -3.80
C MET A 37 -15.90 -23.57 -2.49
N ASP A 38 -15.21 -24.42 -1.74
CA ASP A 38 -14.71 -24.25 -0.39
C ASP A 38 -14.33 -22.78 -0.03
N ALA A 39 -14.95 -22.29 1.04
CA ALA A 39 -14.66 -20.99 1.67
C ALA A 39 -13.25 -20.92 2.28
N GLY A 40 -12.38 -21.92 2.02
CA GLY A 40 -10.95 -21.89 2.27
C GLY A 40 -10.19 -20.82 1.48
N ILE A 41 -10.64 -20.42 0.28
CA ILE A 41 -9.93 -19.44 -0.57
C ILE A 41 -10.14 -17.98 -0.11
N PHE A 42 -11.16 -17.72 0.73
CA PHE A 42 -11.47 -16.38 1.25
C PHE A 42 -11.04 -16.14 2.69
N LYS A 43 -10.38 -17.10 3.35
CA LYS A 43 -9.60 -16.77 4.52
C LYS A 43 -8.40 -15.99 4.00
N ALA A 44 -8.51 -14.66 4.03
CA ALA A 44 -7.34 -13.79 3.98
C ALA A 44 -6.40 -14.32 5.06
N ASP A 45 -5.40 -15.10 4.66
CA ASP A 45 -4.59 -15.84 5.60
C ASP A 45 -4.09 -14.85 6.66
N PRO A 46 -4.31 -15.13 7.95
CA PRO A 46 -3.82 -14.25 9.01
C PRO A 46 -2.31 -14.05 8.90
N VAL A 47 -1.61 -15.00 8.26
CA VAL A 47 -0.22 -14.91 7.81
C VAL A 47 -0.01 -13.75 6.83
N ARG A 48 -0.77 -13.68 5.75
CA ARG A 48 -0.63 -12.65 4.71
C ARG A 48 -0.84 -11.24 5.26
N ARG A 49 -1.82 -11.07 6.16
CA ARG A 49 -2.02 -9.80 6.88
C ARG A 49 -0.83 -9.44 7.76
N ARG A 50 -0.24 -10.40 8.49
CA ARG A 50 0.96 -10.15 9.30
C ARG A 50 2.16 -9.74 8.44
N LEU A 51 2.36 -10.40 7.30
CA LEU A 51 3.44 -10.05 6.36
C LEU A 51 3.25 -8.64 5.78
N ASP A 52 2.01 -8.24 5.46
CA ASP A 52 1.72 -6.86 5.02
C ASP A 52 2.02 -5.83 6.12
N LEU A 53 1.71 -6.12 7.39
CA LEU A 53 2.06 -5.24 8.51
C LEU A 53 3.58 -5.06 8.63
N VAL A 54 4.35 -6.15 8.50
CA VAL A 54 5.82 -6.10 8.53
C VAL A 54 6.37 -5.29 7.36
N LYS A 55 5.79 -5.44 6.17
CA LYS A 55 6.15 -4.66 4.98
C LYS A 55 6.03 -3.16 5.22
N TRP A 56 4.87 -2.74 5.73
CA TRP A 56 4.60 -1.33 6.03
C TRP A 56 5.43 -0.81 7.20
N GLY A 57 5.70 -1.65 8.21
CA GLY A 57 6.56 -1.30 9.33
C GLY A 57 7.99 -0.96 8.92
N ILE A 58 8.63 -1.85 8.15
CA ILE A 58 10.01 -1.62 7.66
C ILE A 58 10.05 -0.38 6.74
N PHE A 59 9.05 -0.19 5.89
CA PHE A 59 8.96 0.99 5.02
C PHE A 59 8.85 2.30 5.82
N LEU A 60 8.02 2.34 6.86
CA LEU A 60 7.88 3.53 7.72
C LEU A 60 9.16 3.84 8.50
N ILE A 61 9.85 2.81 8.99
CA ILE A 61 11.16 3.00 9.67
C ILE A 61 12.18 3.57 8.68
N ALA A 62 12.27 3.01 7.48
CA ALA A 62 13.19 3.49 6.45
C ALA A 62 12.87 4.93 6.00
N LEU A 63 11.59 5.31 5.95
CA LEU A 63 11.14 6.68 5.74
C LEU A 63 11.65 7.63 6.83
N GLY A 64 11.50 7.24 8.11
CA GLY A 64 12.01 8.02 9.24
C GLY A 64 13.53 8.21 9.17
N VAL A 65 14.28 7.15 8.87
CA VAL A 65 15.73 7.22 8.66
C VAL A 65 16.06 8.12 7.47
N GLY A 66 15.30 8.04 6.37
CA GLY A 66 15.47 8.87 5.19
C GLY A 66 15.31 10.37 5.46
N VAL A 67 14.42 10.77 6.38
CA VAL A 67 14.26 12.17 6.78
C VAL A 67 15.51 12.66 7.55
N VAL A 68 16.03 11.85 8.47
CA VAL A 68 17.24 12.19 9.23
C VAL A 68 18.46 12.31 8.31
N VAL A 69 18.60 11.39 7.37
CA VAL A 69 19.65 11.42 6.35
C VAL A 69 19.48 12.63 5.42
N GLY A 70 18.24 12.96 5.03
CA GLY A 70 17.93 14.14 4.22
C GLY A 70 18.29 15.45 4.93
N TYR A 71 18.02 15.55 6.23
CA TYR A 71 18.43 16.69 7.05
C TYR A 71 19.95 16.84 7.12
N ALA A 72 20.69 15.74 7.28
CA ALA A 72 22.15 15.78 7.25
C ALA A 72 22.70 16.22 5.89
N LEU A 73 22.07 15.78 4.80
CA LEU A 73 22.47 16.06 3.42
C LEU A 73 22.07 17.48 2.95
N SER A 74 21.09 18.11 3.62
CA SER A 74 20.66 19.50 3.38
C SER A 74 21.79 20.52 3.54
N ASN A 75 22.84 20.20 4.31
CA ASN A 75 24.01 21.07 4.44
C ASN A 75 24.92 21.08 3.20
N ALA A 76 24.79 20.08 2.31
CA ALA A 76 25.64 19.93 1.12
C ALA A 76 24.91 20.22 -0.20
N ILE A 77 23.58 20.06 -0.23
CA ILE A 77 22.74 20.18 -1.43
C ILE A 77 21.48 20.99 -1.08
N ASN A 78 20.81 21.55 -2.09
CA ASN A 78 19.50 22.17 -1.91
C ASN A 78 18.56 21.28 -1.06
N GLU A 79 18.01 21.89 -0.01
CA GLU A 79 17.18 21.24 1.02
C GLU A 79 16.07 20.36 0.43
N VAL A 80 15.34 20.89 -0.56
CA VAL A 80 14.22 20.16 -1.18
C VAL A 80 14.72 18.89 -1.87
N VAL A 81 15.80 19.01 -2.65
CA VAL A 81 16.37 17.87 -3.38
C VAL A 81 16.94 16.85 -2.42
N ALA A 82 17.60 17.28 -1.34
CA ALA A 82 18.17 16.41 -0.32
C ALA A 82 17.08 15.57 0.38
N PHE A 83 15.97 16.19 0.79
CA PHE A 83 14.87 15.45 1.42
C PHE A 83 14.18 14.49 0.44
N PHE A 84 13.84 14.94 -0.77
CA PHE A 84 13.17 14.08 -1.76
C PHE A 84 14.03 12.87 -2.14
N THR A 85 15.32 13.09 -2.37
CA THR A 85 16.24 11.99 -2.75
C THR A 85 16.46 11.04 -1.57
N ALA A 86 16.73 11.54 -0.36
CA ALA A 86 16.97 10.68 0.79
C ALA A 86 15.74 9.83 1.17
N ILE A 87 14.54 10.41 1.11
CA ILE A 87 13.29 9.71 1.38
C ILE A 87 13.01 8.62 0.33
N LEU A 88 13.12 8.95 -0.96
CA LEU A 88 12.86 7.97 -2.03
C LEU A 88 13.89 6.84 -2.03
N VAL A 89 15.16 7.16 -1.82
CA VAL A 89 16.24 6.16 -1.79
C VAL A 89 16.12 5.28 -0.54
N CYS A 90 16.00 5.86 0.65
CA CYS A 90 15.86 5.07 1.88
C CYS A 90 14.56 4.27 1.88
N GLY A 91 13.44 4.87 1.46
CA GLY A 91 12.16 4.17 1.33
C GLY A 91 12.22 3.01 0.33
N GLY A 92 12.90 3.20 -0.80
CA GLY A 92 13.13 2.15 -1.81
C GLY A 92 13.98 1.00 -1.27
N VAL A 93 15.10 1.30 -0.61
CA VAL A 93 15.96 0.29 0.06
C VAL A 93 15.19 -0.44 1.16
N GLY A 94 14.37 0.29 1.93
CA GLY A 94 13.50 -0.27 2.95
C GLY A 94 12.48 -1.25 2.38
N LEU A 95 11.91 -0.98 1.21
CA LEU A 95 10.98 -1.89 0.54
C LEU A 95 11.66 -3.18 0.07
N ILE A 96 12.89 -3.06 -0.47
CA ILE A 96 13.69 -4.21 -0.89
C ILE A 96 14.05 -5.08 0.33
N ALA A 97 14.49 -4.45 1.42
CA ALA A 97 14.77 -5.15 2.67
C ALA A 97 13.51 -5.84 3.22
N ALA A 98 12.36 -5.17 3.18
CA ALA A 98 11.08 -5.75 3.57
C ALA A 98 10.73 -7.00 2.74
N TYR A 99 10.98 -6.98 1.43
CA TYR A 99 10.79 -8.16 0.58
C TYR A 99 11.66 -9.34 1.01
N PHE A 100 12.93 -9.12 1.32
CA PHE A 100 13.82 -10.18 1.82
C PHE A 100 13.35 -10.74 3.17
N VAL A 101 12.96 -9.87 4.10
CA VAL A 101 12.45 -10.29 5.43
C VAL A 101 11.18 -11.12 5.29
N ILE A 102 10.22 -10.66 4.48
CA ILE A 102 8.96 -11.36 4.22
C ILE A 102 9.21 -12.70 3.55
N LYS A 103 10.13 -12.76 2.57
CA LYS A 103 10.52 -14.00 1.90
C LYS A 103 11.13 -15.01 2.87
N HIS A 104 11.94 -14.55 3.82
CA HIS A 104 12.49 -15.41 4.87
C HIS A 104 11.43 -15.90 5.86
N LEU A 105 10.52 -15.02 6.30
CA LEU A 105 9.43 -15.38 7.20
C LEU A 105 8.47 -16.39 6.56
N ALA A 106 8.11 -16.19 5.28
CA ALA A 106 7.25 -17.13 4.55
C ALA A 106 7.89 -18.52 4.41
N LYS A 107 9.21 -18.61 4.23
CA LYS A 107 9.93 -19.89 4.14
C LYS A 107 9.99 -20.66 5.47
N ASN A 108 9.90 -19.95 6.60
CA ASN A 108 9.96 -20.57 7.93
C ASN A 108 8.60 -21.05 8.44
N GLU A 109 7.51 -20.68 7.76
CA GLU A 109 6.14 -21.13 8.08
C GLU A 109 5.71 -22.35 7.24
N GLU A 110 6.53 -22.81 6.29
CA GLU A 110 6.42 -24.10 5.58
C GLU A 110 7.23 -25.20 6.28
#